data_AF-A0A0Q5K2I7-F1
#
_entry.id   AF-A0A0Q5K2I7-F1
#
_cell.length_a   1.000
_cell.length_b   1.000
_cell.length_c   1.000
_cell.angle_alpha   90.00
_cell.angle_beta   90.00
_cell.angle_gamma   90.00
#
_symmetry.space_group_name_H-M   'P 1'
#
loop_
_entity.id
_entity.type
_entity.pdbx_description
1 polymer ?
#
loop_
_entity_poly.entity_id
_entity_poly.type
_entity_poly.pdbx_seq_one_letter_code
_entity_poly.pdbx_strand_id
1 'polypeptide(L)'
;MSSADNGSVGFTAKAYDAAGNTGLSSAAVNVYVAPPTTTPVPSPTPGKTLYQGVWSWSAADSAGRVVGEGTLTLNGEVVLGTGRLATGTYRTAAGTQSGYAGLGPGLAAGNLDVALSYSSDSSSSQIYLIASDSDRQLETQGGQAVFSGSGFILDRVTQQPQQPVVVTLRQLSAEVPGGRVPVQRAALDRGFAALR
;
A
#
# COMPACT_ATOMS: atom_id res chain seq x y z
N MET A 1 3.70 -30.83 0.51
CA MET A 1 2.91 -30.28 1.63
C MET A 1 3.32 -31.07 2.86
N SER A 2 3.96 -30.45 3.87
CA SER A 2 4.32 -31.15 5.11
C SER A 2 3.34 -30.76 6.21
N SER A 3 2.51 -31.70 6.69
CA SER A 3 1.74 -31.51 7.92
C SER A 3 2.69 -31.64 9.11
N ALA A 4 2.75 -30.62 9.96
CA ALA A 4 3.20 -30.80 11.33
C ALA A 4 1.96 -31.19 12.14
N ASP A 5 1.87 -32.45 12.57
CA ASP A 5 0.77 -32.91 13.39
C ASP A 5 0.92 -32.41 14.83
N ASN A 6 -0.20 -32.09 15.47
CA ASN A 6 -0.27 -31.83 16.91
C ASN A 6 0.24 -33.04 17.69
N GLY A 7 1.08 -32.81 18.71
CA GLY A 7 1.68 -33.91 19.46
C GLY A 7 2.39 -33.47 20.74
N SER A 8 2.59 -34.42 21.64
CA SER A 8 3.41 -34.24 22.85
C SER A 8 4.78 -34.85 22.60
N VAL A 9 5.84 -34.07 22.83
CA VAL A 9 7.22 -34.54 22.75
C VAL A 9 7.78 -34.57 24.17
N GLY A 10 8.18 -35.75 24.62
CA GLY A 10 8.82 -35.93 25.93
C GLY A 10 10.34 -35.81 25.81
N PHE A 11 10.95 -35.01 26.68
CA PHE A 11 12.41 -34.94 26.80
C PHE A 11 12.84 -35.57 28.13
N THR A 12 13.86 -36.43 28.08
CA THR A 12 14.47 -37.01 29.28
C THR A 12 15.92 -36.53 29.35
N ALA A 13 16.24 -35.79 30.40
CA ALA A 13 17.60 -35.39 30.70
C ALA A 13 18.19 -36.33 31.75
N LYS A 14 19.39 -36.85 31.48
CA LYS A 14 20.16 -37.69 32.40
C LYS A 14 21.48 -37.00 32.70
N ALA A 15 21.74 -36.74 33.97
CA ALA A 15 23.02 -36.21 34.43
C ALA A 15 23.78 -37.29 35.21
N TYR A 16 25.09 -37.37 34.99
CA TYR A 16 26.02 -38.24 35.72
C TYR A 16 26.95 -37.33 36.53
N ASP A 17 27.10 -37.58 37.83
CA ASP A 17 28.14 -36.93 38.63
C ASP A 17 29.47 -37.70 38.57
N ALA A 18 30.55 -37.10 39.04
CA ALA A 18 31.89 -37.70 39.02
C ALA A 18 32.01 -38.95 39.92
N ALA A 19 31.01 -39.25 40.76
CA ALA A 19 30.95 -40.44 41.60
C ALA A 19 30.12 -41.58 40.97
N GLY A 20 29.54 -41.36 39.78
CA GLY A 20 28.74 -42.36 39.06
C GLY A 20 27.27 -42.41 39.46
N ASN A 21 26.78 -41.48 40.29
CA ASN A 21 25.36 -41.40 40.61
C ASN A 21 24.60 -40.79 39.44
N THR A 22 23.37 -41.26 39.20
CA THR A 22 22.54 -40.78 38.10
C THR A 22 21.27 -40.09 38.60
N GLY A 23 21.09 -38.84 38.19
CA GLY A 23 19.84 -38.10 38.33
C GLY A 23 19.06 -38.16 37.01
N LEU A 24 17.81 -38.59 37.07
CA LEU A 24 16.89 -38.57 35.93
C LEU A 24 15.81 -37.52 36.15
N SER A 25 15.63 -36.64 35.17
CA SER A 25 14.52 -35.69 35.15
C SER A 25 13.84 -35.73 33.79
N SER A 26 12.52 -35.86 33.79
CA SER A 26 11.70 -35.85 32.58
C SER A 26 10.75 -34.66 32.60
N ALA A 27 10.58 -34.03 31.44
CA ALA A 27 9.62 -32.97 31.21
C ALA A 27 8.90 -33.22 29.89
N ALA A 28 7.58 -33.05 29.89
CA ALA A 28 6.75 -33.14 28.70
C ALA A 28 6.44 -31.73 28.18
N VAL A 29 6.62 -31.53 26.87
CA VAL A 29 6.22 -30.29 26.19
C VAL A 29 5.05 -30.61 25.28
N ASN A 30 3.89 -30.05 25.60
CA ASN A 30 2.70 -30.14 24.76
C ASN A 30 2.80 -29.08 23.66
N VAL A 31 2.89 -29.52 22.41
CA VAL A 31 2.87 -28.63 21.24
C VAL A 31 1.45 -28.60 20.69
N TYR A 32 0.82 -27.43 20.83
CA TYR A 32 -0.48 -27.14 20.23
C TYR A 32 -0.27 -26.23 19.02
N VAL A 33 -0.43 -26.79 17.82
CA VAL A 33 -0.62 -26.02 16.59
C VAL A 33 -2.13 -25.79 16.47
N ALA A 34 -2.53 -24.53 16.62
CA ALA A 34 -3.90 -24.14 16.33
C ALA A 34 -4.21 -24.53 14.87
N PRO A 35 -5.37 -25.16 14.58
CA PRO A 35 -5.76 -25.40 13.20
C PRO A 35 -5.69 -24.06 12.44
N PRO A 36 -5.26 -24.04 11.17
CA PRO A 36 -5.27 -22.81 10.41
C PRO A 36 -6.67 -22.24 10.51
N THR A 37 -6.80 -21.02 11.04
CA THR A 37 -8.05 -20.29 10.93
C THR A 37 -8.28 -20.17 9.44
N THR A 38 -9.21 -20.96 8.91
CA THR A 38 -9.76 -20.74 7.58
C THR A 38 -10.68 -19.52 7.67
N THR A 39 -10.16 -18.39 8.13
CA THR A 39 -10.52 -17.16 7.46
C THR A 39 -9.97 -17.35 6.05
N PRO A 40 -10.82 -17.44 5.01
CA PRO A 40 -10.30 -17.37 3.67
C PRO A 40 -9.40 -16.14 3.65
N VAL A 41 -8.13 -16.30 3.29
CA VAL A 41 -7.46 -15.18 2.61
C VAL A 41 -8.42 -14.90 1.46
N PRO A 42 -9.11 -13.74 1.42
CA PRO A 42 -10.02 -13.49 0.33
C PRO A 42 -9.20 -13.70 -0.94
N SER A 43 -9.60 -14.70 -1.72
CA SER A 43 -9.15 -14.82 -3.11
C SER A 43 -9.25 -13.41 -3.68
N PRO A 44 -8.20 -12.84 -4.31
CA PRO A 44 -8.30 -11.51 -4.86
C PRO A 44 -9.56 -11.49 -5.70
N THR A 45 -10.54 -10.69 -5.29
CA THR A 45 -11.80 -10.57 -6.01
C THR A 45 -11.41 -10.31 -7.46
N PRO A 46 -11.84 -11.13 -8.44
CA PRO A 46 -11.46 -10.91 -9.82
C PRO A 46 -11.71 -9.44 -10.20
N GLY A 47 -10.64 -8.68 -10.49
CA GLY A 47 -10.69 -7.22 -10.68
C GLY A 47 -10.12 -6.34 -9.55
N LYS A 48 -9.43 -6.93 -8.55
CA LYS A 48 -8.70 -6.21 -7.50
C LYS A 48 -7.20 -6.13 -7.81
N THR A 49 -6.64 -4.92 -7.94
CA THR A 49 -5.17 -4.72 -7.92
C THR A 49 -4.63 -4.80 -6.50
N LEU A 50 -3.31 -5.01 -6.34
CA LEU A 50 -2.58 -4.83 -5.06
C LEU A 50 -2.75 -3.40 -4.50
N TYR A 51 -3.11 -2.42 -5.34
CA TYR A 51 -3.13 -1.00 -5.02
C TYR A 51 -4.51 -0.49 -4.55
N GLN A 52 -5.58 -1.27 -4.72
CA GLN A 52 -6.91 -0.88 -4.25
C GLN A 52 -7.04 -0.94 -2.72
N GLY A 53 -7.93 -0.13 -2.17
CA GLY A 53 -8.21 -0.03 -0.74
C GLY A 53 -8.20 1.41 -0.23
N VAL A 54 -8.09 1.54 1.09
CA VAL A 54 -7.99 2.82 1.78
C VAL A 54 -6.55 3.06 2.20
N TRP A 55 -6.02 4.23 1.87
CA TRP A 55 -4.63 4.60 2.15
C TRP A 55 -4.58 5.92 2.91
N SER A 56 -3.70 6.01 3.89
CA SER A 56 -3.21 7.30 4.37
C SER A 56 -2.11 7.79 3.45
N TRP A 57 -2.01 9.10 3.24
CA TRP A 57 -0.89 9.70 2.52
C TRP A 57 -0.33 10.90 3.26
N SER A 58 0.96 11.14 3.04
CA SER A 58 1.65 12.36 3.44
C SER A 58 2.64 12.76 2.35
N ALA A 59 2.85 14.07 2.24
CA ALA A 59 3.86 14.69 1.41
C ALA A 59 4.70 15.60 2.30
N ALA A 60 6.01 15.37 2.36
CA ALA A 60 6.95 16.14 3.16
C ALA A 60 7.94 16.89 2.27
N ASP A 61 8.29 18.11 2.65
CA ASP A 61 9.34 18.89 1.98
C ASP A 61 10.75 18.36 2.30
N SER A 62 11.78 18.95 1.69
CA SER A 62 13.18 18.58 1.92
C SER A 62 13.67 18.80 3.36
N ALA A 63 12.95 19.59 4.17
CA ALA A 63 13.22 19.79 5.58
C ALA A 63 12.46 18.80 6.48
N GLY A 64 11.70 17.86 5.89
CA GLY A 64 10.89 16.87 6.60
C GLY A 64 9.57 17.41 7.14
N ARG A 65 9.14 18.61 6.73
CA ARG A 65 7.86 19.18 7.17
C ARG A 65 6.74 18.62 6.30
N VAL A 66 5.67 18.12 6.93
CA VAL A 66 4.47 17.68 6.22
C VAL A 66 3.76 18.90 5.64
N VAL A 67 3.64 18.95 4.31
CA VAL A 67 3.00 20.03 3.55
C VAL A 67 1.68 19.61 2.93
N GLY A 68 1.36 18.32 2.98
CA GLY A 68 0.05 17.78 2.66
C GLY A 68 -0.11 16.38 3.24
N GLU A 69 -1.33 16.04 3.65
CA GLU A 69 -1.67 14.71 4.15
C GLU A 69 -3.17 14.46 4.02
N GLY A 70 -3.58 13.20 4.12
CA GLY A 70 -4.98 12.82 4.14
C GLY A 70 -5.21 11.36 3.81
N THR A 71 -6.31 11.08 3.09
CA THR A 71 -6.75 9.73 2.78
C THR A 71 -7.06 9.58 1.29
N LEU A 72 -6.69 8.43 0.72
CA LEU A 72 -7.14 7.95 -0.59
C LEU A 72 -8.12 6.80 -0.38
N THR A 73 -9.16 6.80 -1.18
CA THR A 73 -10.06 5.65 -1.35
C THR A 73 -9.97 5.20 -2.79
N LEU A 74 -9.27 4.09 -3.02
CA LEU A 74 -9.00 3.51 -4.34
C LEU A 74 -9.89 2.28 -4.56
N ASN A 75 -11.02 2.50 -5.23
CA ASN A 75 -12.06 1.49 -5.47
C ASN A 75 -12.28 1.18 -6.96
N GLY A 76 -11.62 1.92 -7.85
CA GLY A 76 -11.60 1.68 -9.28
C GLY A 76 -10.32 0.99 -9.73
N GLU A 77 -10.38 0.42 -10.93
CA GLU A 77 -9.20 -0.10 -11.64
C GLU A 77 -9.31 0.29 -13.11
N VAL A 78 -8.18 0.67 -13.68
CA VAL A 78 -8.01 0.92 -15.11
C VAL A 78 -6.86 0.06 -15.62
N VAL A 79 -7.08 -0.64 -16.74
CA VAL A 79 -6.02 -1.34 -17.46
C VAL A 79 -5.40 -0.37 -18.47
N LEU A 80 -4.10 -0.15 -18.36
CA LEU A 80 -3.26 0.62 -19.27
C LEU A 80 -2.37 -0.35 -20.06
N GLY A 81 -1.84 0.08 -21.20
CA GLY A 81 -0.84 -0.72 -21.95
C GLY A 81 0.44 -0.99 -21.14
N THR A 82 0.67 -0.21 -20.09
CA THR A 82 1.85 -0.25 -19.19
C THR A 82 1.60 -0.96 -17.86
N GLY A 83 0.36 -1.33 -17.52
CA GLY A 83 0.03 -1.92 -16.22
C GLY A 83 -1.43 -1.72 -15.80
N ARG A 84 -1.73 -2.03 -14.53
CA ARG A 84 -3.04 -1.75 -13.93
C ARG A 84 -2.90 -0.61 -12.93
N LEU A 85 -3.72 0.42 -13.10
CA LEU A 85 -3.79 1.59 -12.22
C LEU A 85 -5.00 1.44 -11.30
N ALA A 86 -4.80 1.43 -9.99
CA ALA A 86 -5.90 1.66 -9.06
C ALA A 86 -6.29 3.13 -9.10
N THR A 87 -7.58 3.40 -9.16
CA THR A 87 -8.11 4.76 -9.25
C THR A 87 -9.15 4.98 -8.17
N GLY A 88 -9.30 6.24 -7.78
CA GLY A 88 -10.28 6.59 -6.77
C GLY A 88 -10.35 8.08 -6.53
N THR A 89 -10.61 8.42 -5.28
CA THR A 89 -10.62 9.80 -4.80
C THR A 89 -9.68 9.96 -3.64
N TYR A 90 -9.27 11.20 -3.38
CA TYR A 90 -8.59 11.57 -2.16
C TYR A 90 -9.25 12.77 -1.51
N ARG A 91 -8.96 12.94 -0.23
CA ARG A 91 -9.25 14.15 0.54
C ARG A 91 -8.08 14.45 1.45
N THR A 92 -7.75 15.73 1.60
CA THR A 92 -6.80 16.19 2.60
C THR A 92 -7.37 16.07 4.01
N ALA A 93 -6.52 15.88 5.02
CA ALA A 93 -6.94 15.79 6.42
C ALA A 93 -7.66 17.08 6.87
N ALA A 94 -7.17 18.24 6.43
CA ALA A 94 -7.81 19.54 6.66
C ALA A 94 -9.16 19.71 5.92
N GLY A 95 -9.48 18.80 4.99
CA GLY A 95 -10.72 18.84 4.21
C GLY A 95 -10.83 19.98 3.20
N THR A 96 -9.74 20.71 2.96
CA THR A 96 -9.65 21.89 2.07
C THR A 96 -9.52 21.53 0.60
N GLN A 97 -9.10 20.29 0.31
CA GLN A 97 -8.77 19.84 -1.03
C GLN A 97 -9.21 18.37 -1.20
N SER A 98 -9.83 18.08 -2.35
CA SER A 98 -10.24 16.74 -2.76
C SER A 98 -10.22 16.62 -4.27
N GLY A 99 -10.00 15.41 -4.78
CA GLY A 99 -9.98 15.16 -6.21
C GLY A 99 -9.87 13.67 -6.52
N TYR A 100 -9.49 13.37 -7.74
CA TYR A 100 -9.17 12.02 -8.18
C TYR A 100 -7.77 11.62 -7.75
N ALA A 101 -7.60 10.33 -7.54
CA ALA A 101 -6.32 9.73 -7.21
C ALA A 101 -6.04 8.51 -8.08
N GLY A 102 -4.76 8.28 -8.37
CA GLY A 102 -4.26 7.08 -9.03
C GLY A 102 -3.03 6.52 -8.30
N LEU A 103 -2.94 5.20 -8.21
CA LEU A 103 -1.76 4.47 -7.73
C LEU A 103 -1.54 3.23 -8.59
N GLY A 104 -0.34 3.07 -9.13
CA GLY A 104 0.02 1.86 -9.87
C GLY A 104 1.13 2.07 -10.89
N PRO A 105 1.61 0.99 -11.50
CA PRO A 105 2.59 1.05 -12.56
C PRO A 105 1.96 1.65 -13.82
N GLY A 106 2.59 2.70 -14.36
CA GLY A 106 2.30 3.13 -15.72
C GLY A 106 1.87 4.57 -15.94
N LEU A 107 2.08 5.48 -14.98
CA LEU A 107 1.94 6.92 -15.24
C LEU A 107 3.21 7.45 -15.92
N ALA A 108 4.38 6.94 -15.51
CA ALA A 108 5.63 6.93 -16.26
C ALA A 108 6.07 5.48 -16.54
N ALA A 109 6.63 5.22 -17.72
CA ALA A 109 7.04 3.86 -18.09
C ALA A 109 8.14 3.37 -17.14
N GLY A 110 7.80 2.40 -16.30
CA GLY A 110 8.77 1.75 -15.43
C GLY A 110 8.93 2.33 -14.03
N ASN A 111 7.93 3.04 -13.51
CA ASN A 111 7.85 3.41 -12.10
C ASN A 111 6.51 2.91 -11.50
N LEU A 112 6.45 2.77 -10.19
CA LEU A 112 5.18 2.79 -9.45
C LEU A 112 4.87 4.26 -9.16
N ASP A 113 3.71 4.73 -9.58
CA ASP A 113 3.40 6.15 -9.53
C ASP A 113 2.13 6.42 -8.72
N VAL A 114 2.12 7.54 -8.02
CA VAL A 114 0.93 8.12 -7.41
C VAL A 114 0.66 9.51 -8.00
N ALA A 115 -0.60 9.82 -8.23
CA ALA A 115 -1.00 11.18 -8.57
C ALA A 115 -2.36 11.56 -7.99
N LEU A 116 -2.48 12.85 -7.67
CA LEU A 116 -3.67 13.47 -7.10
C LEU A 116 -4.05 14.67 -7.99
N SER A 117 -5.32 14.81 -8.36
CA SER A 117 -5.80 15.96 -9.15
C SER A 117 -6.25 17.13 -8.26
N TYR A 118 -6.30 18.35 -8.80
CA TYR A 118 -6.81 19.51 -8.09
C TYR A 118 -8.33 19.51 -7.89
N SER A 119 -9.07 18.67 -8.62
CA SER A 119 -10.53 18.66 -8.63
C SER A 119 -11.07 17.25 -8.86
N SER A 120 -12.26 16.99 -8.32
CA SER A 120 -13.09 15.81 -8.62
C SER A 120 -14.03 16.05 -9.81
N ASP A 121 -13.86 17.15 -10.52
CA ASP A 121 -14.51 17.41 -11.80
C ASP A 121 -13.76 16.66 -12.91
N SER A 122 -14.42 15.70 -13.54
CA SER A 122 -13.84 14.90 -14.61
C SER A 122 -13.46 15.71 -15.85
N SER A 123 -13.95 16.94 -15.98
CA SER A 123 -13.55 17.87 -17.04
C SER A 123 -12.19 18.53 -16.78
N SER A 124 -11.78 18.63 -15.50
CA SER A 124 -10.48 19.17 -15.08
C SER A 124 -9.40 18.10 -15.11
N SER A 125 -8.24 18.44 -15.67
CA SER A 125 -7.08 17.56 -15.75
C SER A 125 -5.89 18.08 -14.95
N GLN A 126 -6.07 19.12 -14.13
CA GLN A 126 -4.96 19.71 -13.38
C GLN A 126 -4.51 18.75 -12.28
N ILE A 127 -3.24 18.37 -12.30
CA ILE A 127 -2.57 17.56 -11.29
C ILE A 127 -2.11 18.47 -10.15
N TYR A 128 -2.38 18.05 -8.92
CA TYR A 128 -1.95 18.67 -7.68
C TYR A 128 -0.61 18.12 -7.23
N LEU A 129 -0.50 16.79 -7.17
CA LEU A 129 0.67 16.10 -6.68
C LEU A 129 0.95 14.90 -7.58
N ILE A 130 2.23 14.67 -7.86
CA ILE A 130 2.73 13.45 -8.49
C ILE A 130 3.96 12.98 -7.73
N ALA A 131 4.10 11.67 -7.54
CA ALA A 131 5.34 11.07 -7.06
C ALA A 131 5.55 9.69 -7.68
N SER A 132 6.81 9.33 -7.82
CA SER A 132 7.24 8.07 -8.43
C SER A 132 8.19 7.34 -7.51
N ASP A 133 8.06 6.03 -7.53
CA ASP A 133 8.98 5.07 -6.95
C ASP A 133 9.63 4.25 -8.07
N SER A 134 10.95 4.30 -8.13
CA SER A 134 11.76 3.70 -9.19
C SER A 134 11.94 2.18 -9.03
N ASP A 135 11.77 1.62 -7.83
CA ASP A 135 11.96 0.18 -7.62
C ASP A 135 10.70 -0.65 -7.97
N ARG A 136 9.57 0.05 -8.15
CA ARG A 136 8.26 -0.47 -8.56
C ARG A 136 7.62 -1.43 -7.54
N GLN A 137 8.09 -1.45 -6.31
CA GLN A 137 7.57 -2.33 -5.28
C GLN A 137 6.81 -1.52 -4.24
N LEU A 138 5.84 -2.17 -3.59
CA LEU A 138 5.37 -1.68 -2.30
C LEU A 138 6.25 -2.30 -1.23
N GLU A 139 6.74 -1.46 -0.33
CA GLU A 139 7.37 -1.92 0.90
C GLU A 139 6.32 -2.53 1.84
N THR A 140 6.77 -3.23 2.87
CA THR A 140 5.89 -3.72 3.93
C THR A 140 6.41 -3.24 5.29
N GLN A 141 5.58 -2.49 6.01
CA GLN A 141 5.91 -1.99 7.34
C GLN A 141 4.79 -2.35 8.33
N GLY A 142 5.11 -3.17 9.33
CA GLY A 142 4.13 -3.66 10.31
C GLY A 142 2.98 -4.45 9.67
N GLY A 143 3.26 -5.20 8.60
CA GLY A 143 2.28 -6.00 7.86
C GLY A 143 1.39 -5.18 6.90
N GLN A 144 1.60 -3.88 6.77
CA GLN A 144 0.87 -3.02 5.85
C GLN A 144 1.73 -2.64 4.65
N ALA A 145 1.11 -2.58 3.47
CA ALA A 145 1.78 -2.11 2.27
C ALA A 145 2.07 -0.61 2.36
N VAL A 146 3.27 -0.22 1.91
CA VAL A 146 3.75 1.16 1.93
C VAL A 146 4.30 1.51 0.55
N PHE A 147 3.88 2.66 0.02
CA PHE A 147 4.54 3.31 -1.10
C PHE A 147 5.43 4.41 -0.55
N SER A 148 6.64 4.53 -1.10
CA SER A 148 7.59 5.60 -0.78
C SER A 148 8.17 6.13 -2.08
N GLY A 149 7.86 7.37 -2.45
CA GLY A 149 8.29 7.95 -3.71
C GLY A 149 8.74 9.39 -3.59
N SER A 150 9.48 9.87 -4.57
CA SER A 150 9.86 11.28 -4.70
C SER A 150 9.02 11.95 -5.78
N GLY A 151 8.72 13.24 -5.61
CA GLY A 151 7.79 13.92 -6.50
C GLY A 151 7.70 15.42 -6.28
N PHE A 152 6.61 15.99 -6.79
CA PHE A 152 6.35 17.42 -6.74
C PHE A 152 4.88 17.73 -6.47
N ILE A 153 4.64 18.82 -5.74
CA ILE A 153 3.40 19.58 -5.83
C ILE A 153 3.53 20.52 -7.03
N LEU A 154 2.50 20.54 -7.87
CA LEU A 154 2.49 21.35 -9.10
C LEU A 154 1.63 22.59 -8.90
N ASP A 155 2.02 23.70 -9.53
CA ASP A 155 1.17 24.88 -9.57
C ASP A 155 -0.13 24.59 -10.33
N ARG A 156 -1.25 25.08 -9.79
CA ARG A 156 -2.59 24.78 -10.33
C ARG A 156 -2.76 25.28 -11.76
N VAL A 157 -2.26 26.47 -12.06
CA VAL A 157 -2.53 27.15 -13.33
C VAL A 157 -1.54 26.70 -14.39
N THR A 158 -0.26 26.77 -14.07
CA THR A 158 0.84 26.51 -15.00
C THR A 158 1.20 25.03 -15.12
N GLN A 159 0.77 24.20 -14.16
CA GLN A 159 1.12 22.77 -14.08
C GLN A 159 2.63 22.52 -14.06
N GLN A 160 3.41 23.52 -13.67
CA GLN A 160 4.85 23.40 -13.47
C GLN A 160 5.14 22.92 -12.04
N PRO A 161 6.22 22.15 -11.82
CA PRO A 161 6.66 21.77 -10.49
C PRO A 161 6.92 23.01 -9.62
N GLN A 162 6.25 23.09 -8.47
CA GLN A 162 6.38 24.22 -7.55
C GLN A 162 7.18 23.85 -6.30
N GLN A 163 6.97 22.64 -5.77
CA GLN A 163 7.61 22.21 -4.53
C GLN A 163 8.00 20.73 -4.60
N PRO A 164 9.30 20.39 -4.44
CA PRO A 164 9.72 18.99 -4.33
C PRO A 164 9.25 18.39 -3.01
N VAL A 165 8.78 17.14 -3.07
CA VAL A 165 8.27 16.40 -1.90
C VAL A 165 8.71 14.93 -1.93
N VAL A 166 8.82 14.35 -0.74
CA VAL A 166 8.78 12.90 -0.54
C VAL A 166 7.36 12.52 -0.16
N VAL A 167 6.83 11.49 -0.79
CA VAL A 167 5.46 11.04 -0.62
C VAL A 167 5.46 9.62 -0.07
N THR A 168 4.71 9.43 1.01
CA THR A 168 4.50 8.11 1.61
C THR A 168 3.01 7.82 1.64
N LEU A 169 2.61 6.65 1.15
CA LEU A 169 1.28 6.10 1.38
C LEU A 169 1.39 4.86 2.24
N ARG A 170 0.52 4.72 3.24
CA ARG A 170 0.40 3.51 4.07
C ARG A 170 -1.01 2.97 3.97
N GLN A 171 -1.14 1.70 3.59
CA GLN A 171 -2.44 1.06 3.40
C GLN A 171 -3.13 0.86 4.75
N LEU A 172 -4.25 1.55 4.96
CA LEU A 172 -5.07 1.42 6.16
C LEU A 172 -6.00 0.21 6.08
N SER A 173 -6.51 -0.09 4.88
CA SER A 173 -7.33 -1.26 4.61
C SER A 173 -7.15 -1.71 3.17
N ALA A 174 -6.99 -3.03 2.98
CA ALA A 174 -7.03 -3.66 1.67
C ALA A 174 -8.46 -4.00 1.22
N GLU A 175 -9.48 -3.75 2.04
CA GLU A 175 -10.88 -3.92 1.64
C GLU A 175 -11.26 -2.81 0.65
N VAL A 176 -11.91 -3.18 -0.45
CA VAL A 176 -12.32 -2.25 -1.50
C VAL A 176 -13.69 -1.68 -1.14
N PRO A 177 -13.82 -0.37 -0.85
CA PRO A 177 -15.12 0.19 -0.49
C PRO A 177 -16.12 0.07 -1.64
N GLY A 178 -17.35 -0.34 -1.35
CA GLY A 178 -18.40 -0.54 -2.35
C GLY A 178 -18.77 0.75 -3.10
N GLY A 179 -18.96 0.64 -4.42
CA GLY A 179 -19.34 1.73 -5.32
C GLY A 179 -18.42 1.81 -6.54
N ARG A 180 -18.96 1.67 -7.76
CA ARG A 180 -18.18 1.81 -9.00
C ARG A 180 -18.20 3.28 -9.43
N VAL A 181 -17.04 3.88 -9.71
CA VAL A 181 -16.96 5.23 -10.27
C VAL A 181 -16.23 5.19 -11.63
N PRO A 182 -16.95 5.25 -12.76
CA PRO A 182 -16.36 4.98 -14.08
C PRO A 182 -15.68 6.18 -14.80
N VAL A 183 -15.38 7.31 -14.14
CA VAL A 183 -14.98 8.56 -14.87
C VAL A 183 -13.58 9.11 -14.53
N GLN A 184 -12.77 8.37 -13.78
CA GLN A 184 -11.54 8.90 -13.15
C GLN A 184 -10.32 8.87 -14.08
N ARG A 185 -10.30 7.94 -15.04
CA ARG A 185 -9.21 7.76 -16.01
C ARG A 185 -8.97 9.00 -16.87
N ALA A 186 -10.02 9.54 -17.47
CA ALA A 186 -9.89 10.59 -18.49
C ALA A 186 -9.35 11.91 -17.92
N ALA A 187 -9.57 12.18 -16.64
CA ALA A 187 -9.00 13.34 -15.95
C ALA A 187 -7.48 13.14 -15.72
N LEU A 188 -7.10 11.97 -15.21
CA LEU A 188 -5.70 11.61 -14.95
C LEU A 188 -4.89 11.52 -16.26
N ASP A 189 -5.36 10.79 -17.27
CA ASP A 189 -4.68 10.63 -18.56
C ASP A 189 -4.40 12.00 -19.22
N ARG A 190 -5.38 12.92 -19.19
CA ARG A 190 -5.20 14.28 -19.73
C ARG A 190 -4.21 15.10 -18.91
N GLY A 191 -4.18 14.92 -17.60
CA GLY A 191 -3.26 15.63 -16.73
C GLY A 191 -1.82 15.22 -17.00
N PHE A 192 -1.56 13.92 -17.11
CA PHE A 192 -0.23 13.44 -17.46
C PHE A 192 0.22 13.82 -18.86
N ALA A 193 -0.70 13.83 -19.84
CA ALA A 193 -0.37 14.28 -21.19
C ALA A 193 0.10 15.74 -21.23
N ALA A 194 -0.38 16.58 -20.31
CA ALA A 194 0.04 17.98 -20.19
C ALA A 194 1.41 18.18 -19.48
N LEU A 195 1.99 17.12 -18.91
CA LEU A 195 3.27 17.16 -18.18
C LEU A 195 4.47 16.65 -19.00
N ARG A 196 4.24 16.26 -20.27
CA ARG A 196 5.28 15.74 -21.19
C ARG A 196 5.73 16.79 -22.19
#